data_AF-A0A932I7H6-F1
#
_entry.id   AF-A0A932I7H6-F1
#
_cell.length_a   1.000
_cell.length_b   1.000
_cell.length_c   1.000
_cell.angle_alpha   90.00
_cell.angle_beta   90.00
_cell.angle_gamma   90.00
#
_symmetry.space_group_name_H-M   'P 1'
#
loop_
_entity.id
_entity.type
_entity.pdbx_description
1 polymer ?
#
loop_
_entity_poly.entity_id
_entity_poly.type
_entity_poly.pdbx_seq_one_letter_code
_entity_poly.pdbx_strand_id
1 'polypeptide(L)' 'MTAAQKGELSAGNAADGGIFTFNFRESLEKSPGSFTKKPTWNTLVAAAKAQTINKARHTWCDKEKKQVCVQNPVFKID' A
#
# COMPACT_ATOMS: atom_id res chain seq x y z
N MET A 1 -6.24 -11.10 0.27
CA MET A 1 -5.31 -9.96 0.06
C MET A 1 -4.28 -9.98 1.18
N THR A 2 -3.01 -9.70 0.90
CA THR A 2 -1.97 -9.56 1.92
C THR A 2 -1.21 -8.24 1.75
N ALA A 3 -0.84 -7.62 2.86
CA ALA A 3 -0.15 -6.33 2.89
C ALA A 3 1.31 -6.39 2.44
N ALA A 4 1.88 -7.59 2.33
CA ALA A 4 3.23 -7.87 1.84
C ALA A 4 3.24 -9.29 1.25
N GLN A 5 4.24 -9.61 0.41
CA GLN A 5 4.45 -10.98 -0.06
C GLN A 5 5.26 -11.79 0.96
N LYS A 6 5.35 -13.10 0.74
CA LYS A 6 6.09 -13.99 1.63
C LYS A 6 7.56 -13.57 1.73
N GLY A 7 8.08 -13.48 2.95
CA GLY A 7 9.46 -13.07 3.23
C GLY A 7 9.65 -11.56 3.41
N GLU A 8 8.59 -10.76 3.23
CA GLU A 8 8.63 -9.31 3.46
C GLU A 8 7.91 -8.89 4.73
N LEU A 9 8.31 -7.74 5.27
CA LEU A 9 7.67 -7.14 6.43
C LEU A 9 6.46 -6.30 5.98
N SER A 10 5.33 -6.49 6.67
CA SER A 10 4.20 -5.58 6.55
C SER A 10 4.49 -4.32 7.38
N ALA A 11 5.17 -3.36 6.78
CA ALA A 11 5.61 -2.14 7.46
C ALA A 11 4.48 -1.14 7.73
N GLY A 12 4.74 -0.23 8.66
CA GLY A 12 3.82 0.79 9.14
C GLY A 12 4.52 1.82 10.02
N ASN A 13 3.82 2.90 10.35
CA ASN A 13 4.27 3.89 11.32
C ASN A 13 3.12 4.27 12.28
N ALA A 14 3.45 4.98 13.36
CA ALA A 14 2.48 5.32 14.39
C ALA A 14 1.40 6.33 13.95
N ALA A 15 1.68 7.15 12.92
CA ALA A 15 0.75 8.17 12.43
C ALA A 15 -0.24 7.61 11.40
N ASP A 16 0.24 6.80 10.46
CA ASP A 16 -0.52 6.29 9.31
C ASP A 16 -1.02 4.86 9.51
N GLY A 17 -0.52 4.15 10.52
CA GLY A 17 -0.71 2.71 10.69
C GLY A 17 0.07 1.91 9.63
N GLY A 18 -0.49 0.79 9.18
CA GLY A 18 0.12 -0.05 8.15
C GLY A 18 0.14 0.65 6.79
N ILE A 19 1.31 0.68 6.12
CA ILE A 19 1.50 1.41 4.85
C ILE A 19 0.48 0.97 3.80
N PHE A 20 0.24 -0.34 3.68
CA PHE A 20 -0.73 -0.87 2.74
C PHE A 20 -2.16 -0.39 3.06
N THR A 21 -2.61 -0.59 4.30
CA THR A 21 -3.97 -0.24 4.73
C THR A 21 -4.26 1.24 4.53
N PHE A 22 -3.29 2.10 4.84
CA PHE A 22 -3.36 3.54 4.60
C PHE A 22 -3.59 3.85 3.12
N ASN A 23 -2.74 3.34 2.22
CA ASN A 23 -2.85 3.63 0.78
C ASN A 23 -4.12 3.02 0.14
N PHE A 24 -4.56 1.86 0.62
CA PHE A 24 -5.79 1.24 0.15
C PHE A 24 -7.02 2.07 0.54
N ARG A 25 -7.08 2.54 1.79
CA ARG A 25 -8.12 3.47 2.24
C ARG A 25 -8.12 4.76 1.42
N GLU A 26 -6.97 5.39 1.25
CA GLU A 26 -6.82 6.60 0.44
C GLU A 26 -7.31 6.41 -1.01
N SER A 27 -7.00 5.25 -1.61
CA SER A 27 -7.45 4.91 -2.95
C SER A 27 -8.97 4.75 -3.02
N LEU A 28 -9.59 4.15 -1.99
CA LEU A 28 -11.04 4.03 -1.88
C LEU A 28 -11.72 5.38 -1.71
N GLU A 29 -11.23 6.23 -0.82
CA GLU A 29 -11.81 7.54 -0.54
C GLU A 29 -11.76 8.48 -1.75
N LYS A 30 -10.73 8.37 -2.60
CA LYS A 30 -10.58 9.19 -3.81
C LYS A 30 -11.33 8.63 -5.03
N SER A 31 -11.73 7.36 -4.97
CA SER A 31 -12.37 6.65 -6.07
C SER A 31 -13.77 7.17 -6.52
N PRO A 32 -14.63 7.74 -5.66
CA PRO A 32 -15.90 8.31 -6.06
C PRO A 32 -15.79 9.75 -6.59
N GLY A 33 -14.57 10.26 -6.81
CA GLY A 33 -14.34 11.59 -7.35
C GLY A 33 -14.93 11.78 -8.76
N SER A 34 -15.28 13.03 -9.08
CA SER A 34 -15.85 13.43 -10.38
C SER A 34 -14.95 13.13 -11.59
N PHE A 35 -13.66 12.85 -11.36
CA PHE A 35 -12.68 12.51 -12.40
C PHE A 35 -12.44 11.01 -12.58
N THR A 36 -12.90 10.16 -11.66
CA THR A 36 -12.74 8.70 -11.71
C THR A 36 -13.99 8.07 -12.30
N LYS A 37 -13.99 7.84 -13.61
CA LYS A 37 -15.09 7.14 -14.29
C LYS A 37 -15.03 5.64 -13.97
N LYS A 38 -15.89 5.20 -13.04
CA LYS A 38 -16.14 3.79 -12.67
C LYS A 38 -14.91 3.08 -12.07
N PRO A 39 -14.58 3.33 -10.78
CA PRO A 39 -13.54 2.57 -10.12
C PRO A 39 -13.91 1.08 -10.07
N THR A 40 -12.95 0.22 -10.40
CA THR A 40 -13.05 -1.24 -10.21
C THR A 40 -12.15 -1.66 -9.06
N TRP A 41 -12.46 -2.79 -8.42
CA TRP A 41 -11.58 -3.35 -7.40
C TRP A 41 -10.15 -3.51 -7.94
N ASN A 42 -9.99 -4.07 -9.13
CA ASN A 42 -8.67 -4.24 -9.79
C ASN A 42 -7.89 -2.92 -9.89
N THR A 43 -8.54 -1.83 -10.33
CA THR A 43 -7.88 -0.52 -10.42
C THR A 43 -7.50 0.03 -9.05
N LEU A 44 -8.33 -0.19 -8.02
CA LEU A 44 -8.09 0.30 -6.67
C LEU A 44 -6.94 -0.44 -5.98
N VAL A 45 -6.92 -1.77 -6.03
CA VAL A 45 -5.80 -2.55 -5.48
C VAL A 45 -4.52 -2.32 -6.27
N ALA A 46 -4.57 -2.12 -7.59
CA ALA A 46 -3.38 -1.77 -8.37
C ALA A 46 -2.79 -0.42 -7.95
N ALA A 47 -3.62 0.61 -7.77
CA ALA A 47 -3.20 1.92 -7.29
C ALA A 47 -2.61 1.84 -5.87
N ALA A 48 -3.30 1.17 -4.95
CA ALA A 48 -2.84 0.96 -3.59
C ALA A 48 -1.51 0.19 -3.55
N LYS A 49 -1.33 -0.81 -4.41
CA LYS A 49 -0.08 -1.56 -4.55
C LYS A 49 1.08 -0.64 -4.94
N ALA A 50 0.90 0.15 -6.00
CA ALA A 50 1.93 1.05 -6.50
C ALA A 50 2.33 2.08 -5.43
N GLN A 51 1.36 2.67 -4.74
CA GLN A 51 1.61 3.62 -3.66
C GLN A 51 2.30 2.97 -2.46
N THR A 52 1.92 1.74 -2.11
CA THR A 52 2.57 0.99 -1.02
C THR A 52 4.03 0.70 -1.32
N ILE A 53 4.34 0.21 -2.53
CA ILE A 53 5.71 -0.05 -2.97
C ILE A 53 6.52 1.25 -2.93
N ASN A 54 5.95 2.34 -3.45
CA ASN A 54 6.62 3.63 -3.45
C ASN A 54 6.90 4.12 -2.02
N LYS A 55 5.90 4.09 -1.14
CA LYS A 55 6.06 4.54 0.25
C LYS A 55 7.03 3.67 1.04
N ALA A 56 7.00 2.35 0.85
CA ALA A 56 7.93 1.42 1.48
C ALA A 56 9.39 1.72 1.09
N ARG A 57 9.66 1.96 -0.20
CA ARG A 57 11.00 2.33 -0.70
C ARG A 57 11.55 3.64 -0.15
N HIS A 58 10.69 4.48 0.43
CA HIS A 58 11.09 5.73 1.08
C HIS A 58 10.91 5.68 2.61
N THR A 59 10.65 4.50 3.17
CA THR A 59 10.48 4.28 4.61
C THR A 59 11.61 3.41 5.13
N TRP A 60 12.19 3.81 6.28
CA TRP A 60 13.16 3.01 7.00
C TRP A 60 12.45 2.00 7.90
N CYS A 61 12.83 0.72 7.79
CA CYS A 61 12.21 -0.38 8.52
C CYS A 61 12.89 -0.68 9.85
N ASP A 62 14.06 -0.11 10.07
CA ASP A 62 14.79 -0.16 11.32
C ASP A 62 15.03 1.25 11.88
N LYS A 63 15.23 1.33 13.19
CA LYS A 63 15.48 2.60 13.89
C LYS A 63 16.81 3.24 13.51
N GLU A 64 17.78 2.43 13.09
CA GLU A 64 19.13 2.89 12.71
C GLU A 64 19.17 3.43 11.27
N LYS A 65 18.06 3.34 10.53
CA LYS A 65 17.92 3.75 9.12
C LYS A 65 18.93 3.06 8.20
N LYS A 66 19.19 1.77 8.45
CA LYS A 66 20.12 0.96 7.65
C LYS A 66 19.43 0.13 6.56
N GLN A 67 18.14 -0.12 6.72
CA GLN A 67 17.33 -0.97 5.88
C GLN A 67 16.06 -0.24 5.45
N VAL A 68 15.93 -0.06 4.15
CA VAL A 68 14.70 0.43 3.53
C VAL A 68 13.66 -0.68 3.55
N CYS A 69 12.40 -0.33 3.82
CA CYS A 69 11.30 -1.28 3.73
C CYS A 69 11.10 -1.77 2.29
N VAL A 70 10.83 -3.06 2.16
CA VAL A 70 10.32 -3.66 0.93
C VAL A 70 8.96 -4.24 1.25
N GLN A 71 7.94 -3.79 0.53
CA GLN A 71 6.57 -4.20 0.75
C GLN A 71 5.84 -4.26 -0.59
N ASN A 72 5.57 -5.49 -1.04
CA ASN A 72 4.88 -5.84 -2.27
C ASN A 72 3.57 -6.56 -1.92
N PRO A 73 2.46 -5.82 -1.76
CA PRO A 73 1.17 -6.42 -1.48
C PRO A 73 0.72 -7.41 -2.57
N VAL A 74 0.06 -8.49 -2.15
CA VAL A 74 -0.48 -9.54 -3.06
C VAL A 74 -1.99 -9.56 -3.00
N PHE A 75 -2.62 -9.50 -4.17
CA PHE A 75 -4.06 -9.51 -4.33
C PHE A 75 -4.46 -10.60 -5.29
N LYS A 76 -5.47 -11.37 -4.88
CA LYS A 76 -6.21 -12.27 -5.74
C LYS A 76 -7.67 -11.86 -5.57
N ILE A 77 -8.25 -11.34 -6.64
CA ILE A 77 -9.68 -11.07 -6.74
C ILE A 77 -10.17 -12.15 -7.70
N ASP A 78 -10.90 -13.11 -7.16
CA ASP A 78 -11.55 -14.18 -7.92
C ASP A 78 -12.84 -13.66 -8.57
#